data_AF-A0A0R2CFA2-F1
#
_entry.id   AF-A0A0R2CFA2-F1
#
_cell.length_a   1.000
_cell.length_b   1.000
_cell.length_c   1.000
_cell.angle_alpha   90.00
_cell.angle_beta   90.00
_cell.angle_gamma   90.00
#
_symmetry.space_group_name_H-M   'P 1'
#
loop_
_entity.id
_entity.type
_entity.pdbx_description
1 polymer ?
#
loop_
_entity_poly.entity_id
_entity_poly.type
_entity_poly.pdbx_seq_one_letter_code
_entity_poly.pdbx_strand_id
1 'polypeptide(L)'
;MKAGIKMLFFTADTHFYDQKMVDSPQFAKRTFLTVEQMNQTIVNHWNQTVTDNDIVYLLGDVALIASKKAAYQQALSLLKTLAG
;
A
#
# COMPACT_ATOMS: atom_id res chain seq x y z
N MET A 1 -5.16 21.11 -19.22
CA MET A 1 -5.36 19.70 -18.85
C MET A 1 -4.69 18.86 -19.92
N LYS A 2 -3.58 18.17 -19.61
CA LYS A 2 -3.03 17.18 -20.55
C LYS A 2 -3.93 15.96 -20.44
N ALA A 3 -4.51 15.49 -21.55
CA ALA A 3 -5.14 14.19 -21.59
C ALA A 3 -4.05 13.17 -21.20
N GLY A 4 -4.10 12.67 -19.97
CA GLY A 4 -3.09 11.76 -19.45
C GLY A 4 -3.20 10.45 -20.20
N ILE A 5 -2.11 10.01 -20.83
CA ILE A 5 -2.03 8.66 -21.38
C ILE A 5 -2.27 7.70 -20.21
N LYS A 6 -3.25 6.80 -20.36
CA LYS A 6 -3.54 5.74 -19.39
C LYS A 6 -2.30 4.87 -19.21
N MET A 7 -1.74 4.84 -18.01
CA MET A 7 -0.58 4.02 -17.69
C MET A 7 -1.01 2.70 -17.06
N LEU A 8 -0.13 1.70 -17.19
CA LEU A 8 -0.29 0.38 -16.59
C LEU A 8 0.85 0.12 -15.62
N PHE A 9 0.52 -0.05 -14.35
CA PHE A 9 1.48 -0.34 -13.29
C PHE A 9 1.27 -1.74 -12.73
N PHE A 10 2.37 -2.32 -12.24
CA PHE A 10 2.39 -3.61 -11.55
C PHE A 10 3.21 -3.47 -10.29
N THR A 11 2.69 -3.96 -9.17
CA THR A 11 3.40 -4.01 -7.90
C THR A 11 2.86 -5.14 -7.04
N ALA A 12 3.54 -5.43 -5.94
CA ALA A 12 3.18 -6.46 -4.97
C ALA A 12 3.74 -6.08 -3.59
N ASP A 13 3.45 -6.88 -2.57
CA ASP A 13 4.18 -6.84 -1.29
C ASP A 13 4.09 -5.48 -0.58
N THR A 14 2.92 -4.84 -0.65
CA THR A 14 2.67 -3.61 0.12
C THR A 14 2.68 -3.89 1.62
N HIS A 15 2.35 -5.12 2.04
CA HIS A 15 2.42 -5.58 3.43
C HIS A 15 1.80 -4.57 4.41
N PHE A 16 0.68 -3.93 4.04
CA PHE A 16 0.01 -2.97 4.90
C PHE A 16 -0.34 -3.63 6.24
N TYR A 17 -0.09 -2.91 7.34
CA TYR A 17 -0.30 -3.41 8.70
C TYR A 17 0.59 -4.59 9.13
N ASP A 18 1.60 -4.98 8.35
CA ASP A 18 2.60 -5.96 8.81
C ASP A 18 3.64 -5.30 9.72
N GLN A 19 3.43 -5.44 11.03
CA GLN A 19 4.33 -4.92 12.06
C GLN A 19 5.74 -5.53 11.98
N LYS A 20 5.89 -6.77 11.47
CA LYS A 20 7.21 -7.42 11.36
C LYS A 20 8.12 -6.73 10.36
N MET A 21 7.54 -5.96 9.43
CA MET A 21 8.31 -5.16 8.46
C MET A 21 9.01 -3.97 9.11
N VAL A 22 8.56 -3.55 10.29
CA VAL A 22 9.13 -2.43 11.05
C VAL A 22 10.03 -2.94 12.18
N ASP A 23 9.60 -3.99 12.89
CA ASP A 23 10.22 -4.43 14.14
C ASP A 23 11.46 -5.32 13.97
N SER A 24 11.77 -5.75 12.75
CA SER A 24 12.82 -6.75 12.50
C SER A 24 13.91 -6.21 11.57
N PRO A 25 14.96 -5.56 12.11
CA PRO A 25 16.10 -5.07 11.33
C PRO A 25 16.83 -6.17 10.54
N GLN A 26 16.67 -7.41 10.97
CA GLN A 26 17.27 -8.61 10.40
C GLN A 26 16.41 -9.27 9.31
N PHE A 27 15.10 -8.98 9.27
CA PHE A 27 14.19 -9.43 8.22
C PHE A 27 14.04 -8.36 7.12
N ALA A 28 13.87 -7.09 7.51
CA ALA A 28 13.82 -5.97 6.60
C ALA A 28 14.43 -4.72 7.27
N LYS A 29 15.47 -4.13 6.66
CA LYS A 29 16.07 -2.87 7.14
C LYS A 29 15.21 -1.66 6.77
N ARG A 30 13.92 -1.67 7.13
CA ARG A 30 13.02 -0.53 6.91
C ARG A 30 13.14 0.42 8.09
N THR A 31 13.47 1.67 7.82
CA THR A 31 13.66 2.71 8.82
C THR A 31 12.33 3.43 9.11
N PHE A 32 11.32 2.68 9.52
CA PHE A 32 10.06 3.25 10.02
C PHE A 32 10.01 3.12 11.55
N LEU A 33 9.36 4.07 12.21
CA LEU A 33 9.13 4.02 13.66
C LEU A 33 7.88 3.22 14.00
N THR A 34 6.88 3.24 13.11
CA THR A 34 5.63 2.49 13.28
C THR A 34 5.11 1.95 11.95
N VAL A 35 4.23 0.95 12.01
CA VAL A 35 3.58 0.39 10.83
C VAL A 35 2.65 1.40 10.14
N GLU A 36 2.04 2.31 10.91
CA GLU A 36 1.23 3.40 10.37
C GLU A 36 2.07 4.38 9.54
N GLN A 37 3.29 4.69 10.00
CA GLN A 37 4.22 5.51 9.22
C GLN A 37 4.58 4.83 7.90
N MET A 38 4.88 3.53 7.93
CA MET A 38 5.15 2.75 6.71
C MET A 38 3.96 2.78 5.76
N ASN A 39 2.76 2.47 6.27
CA ASN A 39 1.52 2.48 5.49
C ASN A 39 1.30 3.83 4.81
N GLN A 40 1.44 4.93 5.56
CA GLN A 40 1.24 6.28 5.02
C GLN A 40 2.30 6.66 4.00
N THR A 41 3.56 6.24 4.18
CA THR A 41 4.61 6.47 3.19
C THR A 41 4.31 5.76 1.87
N ILE A 42 3.82 4.52 1.92
CA ILE A 42 3.40 3.80 0.70
C ILE A 42 2.25 4.54 0.00
N VAL A 43 1.20 4.94 0.75
CA VAL A 43 0.06 5.71 0.20
C VAL A 43 0.53 7.00 -0.46
N ASN A 44 1.43 7.75 0.19
CA ASN A 44 1.95 9.00 -0.33
C ASN A 44 2.72 8.80 -1.65
N HIS A 45 3.64 7.83 -1.71
CA HIS A 45 4.39 7.57 -2.94
C HIS A 45 3.52 7.03 -4.07
N TRP A 46 2.52 6.19 -3.73
CA TRP A 46 1.54 5.70 -4.69
C TRP A 46 0.79 6.85 -5.35
N ASN A 47 0.19 7.73 -4.54
CA ASN A 47 -0.63 8.85 -5.03
C ASN A 47 0.18 9.98 -5.66
N GLN A 48 1.50 10.02 -5.47
CA GLN A 48 2.40 10.91 -6.21
C GLN A 48 2.68 10.42 -7.64
N THR A 49 2.47 9.12 -7.91
CA THR A 49 2.86 8.46 -9.17
C THR A 49 1.63 8.06 -9.99
N VAL A 50 0.62 7.49 -9.33
CA VAL A 50 -0.59 6.93 -9.95
C VAL A 50 -1.72 7.95 -9.87
N THR A 51 -2.51 8.01 -10.93
CA THR A 51 -3.73 8.82 -11.03
C THR A 51 -4.95 7.94 -11.23
N ASP A 52 -6.16 8.47 -11.00
CA ASP A 52 -7.42 7.73 -11.19
C ASP A 52 -7.71 7.31 -12.65
N ASN A 53 -6.89 7.76 -13.61
CA ASN A 53 -6.98 7.34 -15.01
C ASN A 53 -6.14 6.09 -15.32
N ASP A 54 -5.23 5.71 -14.43
CA ASP A 54 -4.30 4.59 -14.61
C ASP A 54 -4.94 3.26 -14.21
N ILE A 55 -4.25 2.15 -14.45
CA ILE A 55 -4.59 0.83 -13.89
C ILE A 55 -3.38 0.30 -13.14
N VAL A 56 -3.62 -0.19 -11.92
CA VAL A 56 -2.59 -0.89 -11.15
C VAL A 56 -3.01 -2.32 -10.86
N TYR A 57 -2.14 -3.26 -11.21
CA TYR A 57 -2.24 -4.64 -10.77
C TYR A 57 -1.43 -4.83 -9.49
N LEU A 58 -2.12 -5.08 -8.37
CA LEU A 58 -1.52 -5.43 -7.09
C LEU A 58 -1.52 -6.96 -6.92
N LEU A 59 -0.35 -7.57 -7.06
CA LEU A 59 -0.19 -9.00 -7.38
C LEU A 59 -0.13 -9.95 -6.17
N GLY A 60 -0.25 -9.45 -4.94
CA GLY A 60 -0.21 -10.29 -3.73
C GLY A 60 0.37 -9.58 -2.53
N ASP A 61 0.36 -10.26 -1.39
CA ASP A 61 0.93 -9.81 -0.12
C ASP A 61 0.56 -8.36 0.24
N VAL A 62 -0.74 -8.10 0.12
CA VAL A 62 -1.33 -6.77 0.21
C VAL A 62 -1.26 -6.23 1.64
N ALA A 63 -1.72 -7.01 2.60
CA ALA A 63 -1.85 -6.61 3.99
C ALA A 63 -1.78 -7.81 4.94
N LEU A 64 -1.12 -7.64 6.09
CA LEU A 64 -1.16 -8.61 7.17
C LEU A 64 -2.16 -8.15 8.23
N ILE A 65 -3.35 -8.75 8.21
CA ILE A 65 -4.47 -8.38 9.08
C ILE A 65 -5.09 -9.61 9.74
N ALA A 66 -5.81 -9.40 10.84
CA ALA A 66 -6.59 -10.46 11.47
C ALA A 66 -7.71 -10.95 10.54
N SER A 67 -8.00 -12.25 10.50
CA SER A 67 -9.11 -12.82 9.72
C SER A 67 -10.47 -12.54 10.37
N LYS A 68 -10.90 -11.27 10.38
CA LYS A 68 -12.19 -10.81 10.91
C LYS A 68 -12.70 -9.60 10.13
N LYS A 69 -14.02 -9.48 10.02
CA LYS A 69 -14.71 -8.45 9.22
C LYS A 69 -14.17 -7.03 9.43
N ALA A 70 -13.98 -6.62 10.68
CA ALA A 70 -13.48 -5.29 11.01
C ALA A 70 -12.09 -5.00 10.43
N ALA A 71 -11.20 -6.00 10.41
CA ALA A 71 -9.85 -5.83 9.88
C ALA A 71 -9.84 -5.80 8.34
N TYR A 72 -10.72 -6.57 7.68
CA TYR A 72 -10.95 -6.45 6.24
C TYR A 72 -11.49 -5.07 5.85
N GLN A 73 -12.40 -4.51 6.66
CA GLN A 73 -12.90 -3.15 6.45
C GLN A 73 -11.80 -2.10 6.61
N GLN A 74 -10.91 -2.27 7.59
CA GLN A 74 -9.76 -1.40 7.79
C GLN A 74 -8.81 -1.43 6.58
N ALA A 75 -8.48 -2.61 6.07
CA ALA A 75 -7.67 -2.75 4.85
C ALA A 75 -8.36 -2.15 3.63
N LEU A 76 -9.65 -2.42 3.44
CA LEU A 76 -10.43 -1.85 2.34
C LEU A 76 -10.47 -0.31 2.40
N SER A 77 -10.65 0.27 3.58
CA SER A 77 -10.63 1.73 3.76
C SER A 77 -9.29 2.33 3.35
N LEU A 78 -8.17 1.68 3.68
CA LEU A 78 -6.85 2.13 3.24
C LEU A 78 -6.67 1.98 1.73
N LEU A 79 -7.04 0.83 1.14
CA LEU A 79 -6.90 0.60 -0.29
C LEU A 79 -7.70 1.60 -1.13
N LYS A 80 -8.86 2.04 -0.63
CA LYS A 80 -9.66 3.11 -1.26
C LYS A 80 -9.01 4.49 -1.24
N THR A 81 -7.89 4.67 -0.54
CA THR A 81 -7.12 5.92 -0.57
C THR A 81 -6.04 5.93 -1.66
N LEU A 82 -5.77 4.78 -2.29
CA LEU A 82 -4.82 4.66 -3.39
C LEU A 82 -5.51 5.06 -4.70
N ALA A 83 -4.87 5.89 -5.50
CA ALA A 83 -5.34 6.26 -6.84
C ALA A 83 -5.27 5.07 -7.81
N GLY A 84 -6.16 5.04 -8.81
CA GLY A 84 -6.23 4.01 -9.87
C GLY A 84 -7.23 2.88 -9.65
#